data_AF-A0A7S0PZF8-F1
#
_entry.id   AF-A0A7S0PZF8-F1
#
_cell.length_a   1.000
_cell.length_b   1.000
_cell.length_c   1.000
_cell.angle_alpha   90.00
_cell.angle_beta   90.00
_cell.angle_gamma   90.00
#
_symmetry.space_group_name_H-M   'P 1'
#
loop_
_entity.id
_entity.type
_entity.pdbx_description
1 polymer ?
#
loop_
_entity_poly.entity_id
_entity_poly.type
_entity_poly.pdbx_seq_one_letter_code
_entity_poly.pdbx_strand_id
1 'polypeptide(L)'
;CSVPFAFTAMVVQDRAALAADGPWQGFDLVARLVLLSHVAGGILVGLTVKVADSVVKTFAVGVALVVSCIGSWLIFGSTLAEQFLVGVSLVVAATSIYALQPIPERWFVTTEYRSEGIKEQVEPLKCVEDRLEEDKSETET
;
A
#
# COMPACT_ATOMS: atom_id res chain seq x y z
N CYS A 1 -13.40 5.09 8.64
CA CYS A 1 -14.71 4.50 8.24
C CYS A 1 -15.65 5.54 7.62
N SER A 2 -15.16 6.41 6.71
CA SER A 2 -15.93 7.50 6.11
C SER A 2 -16.55 7.19 4.74
N VAL A 3 -16.24 6.03 4.15
CA VAL A 3 -16.78 5.57 2.86
C VAL A 3 -18.32 5.69 2.75
N PRO A 4 -19.15 5.25 3.72
CA PRO A 4 -20.60 5.42 3.61
C PRO A 4 -21.03 6.89 3.66
N PHE A 5 -20.33 7.75 4.42
CA PHE A 5 -20.63 9.18 4.48
C PHE A 5 -20.29 9.89 3.16
N ALA A 6 -19.13 9.57 2.56
CA ALA A 6 -18.73 10.10 1.26
C ALA A 6 -19.67 9.65 0.13
N PHE A 7 -20.08 8.37 0.14
CA PHE A 7 -21.05 7.84 -0.82
C PHE A 7 -22.41 8.54 -0.69
N THR A 8 -22.95 8.67 0.53
CA THR A 8 -24.20 9.39 0.78
C THR A 8 -24.10 10.87 0.37
N ALA A 9 -22.98 11.54 0.66
CA ALA A 9 -22.77 12.93 0.23
C ALA A 9 -22.79 13.08 -1.29
N MET A 10 -22.09 12.21 -2.03
CA MET A 10 -22.11 12.19 -3.50
C MET A 10 -23.52 11.94 -4.06
N VAL A 11 -24.23 10.93 -3.54
CA VAL A 11 -25.60 10.61 -3.97
C VAL A 11 -26.56 11.76 -3.67
N VAL A 12 -26.44 12.44 -2.52
CA VAL A 12 -27.30 13.58 -2.19
C VAL A 12 -26.99 14.79 -3.09
N GLN A 13 -25.72 15.05 -3.40
CA GLN A 13 -25.29 16.26 -4.10
C GLN A 13 -25.48 16.17 -5.63
N ASP A 14 -25.13 15.04 -6.25
CA ASP A 14 -25.18 14.84 -7.71
C ASP A 14 -26.36 13.99 -8.21
N ARG A 15 -27.38 13.75 -7.36
CA ARG A 15 -28.61 12.96 -7.68
C ARG A 15 -29.23 13.24 -9.06
N ALA A 16 -29.19 14.48 -9.54
CA ALA A 16 -29.76 14.87 -10.82
C ALA A 16 -28.89 14.43 -12.02
N ALA A 17 -27.56 14.49 -11.88
CA ALA A 17 -26.62 14.05 -12.92
C ALA A 17 -26.60 12.51 -13.01
N LEU A 18 -26.58 11.80 -11.87
CA LEU A 18 -26.64 10.34 -11.83
C LEU A 18 -27.92 9.77 -12.49
N ALA A 19 -29.06 10.49 -12.38
CA ALA A 19 -30.34 10.05 -12.92
C ALA A 19 -30.51 10.30 -14.43
N ALA A 20 -29.79 11.26 -15.00
CA ALA A 20 -29.88 11.61 -16.43
C ALA A 20 -28.87 10.84 -17.29
N ASP A 21 -27.62 10.76 -16.83
CA ASP A 21 -26.49 10.26 -17.63
C ASP A 21 -25.86 8.96 -17.09
N GLY A 22 -26.29 8.50 -15.90
CA GLY A 22 -25.82 7.27 -15.28
C GLY A 22 -24.54 7.43 -14.45
N PRO A 23 -24.21 6.44 -13.58
CA PRO A 23 -23.22 6.58 -12.52
C PRO A 23 -21.75 6.64 -12.96
N TRP A 24 -21.47 6.56 -14.26
CA TRP A 24 -20.11 6.56 -14.83
C TRP A 24 -19.83 7.78 -15.74
N GLN A 25 -20.84 8.62 -16.01
CA GLN A 25 -20.67 9.82 -16.83
C GLN A 25 -19.87 10.88 -16.04
N GLY A 26 -18.85 11.46 -16.66
CA GLY A 26 -17.95 12.41 -15.99
C GLY A 26 -16.82 11.78 -15.16
N PHE A 27 -16.65 10.45 -15.18
CA PHE A 27 -15.51 9.80 -14.53
C PHE A 27 -14.23 10.00 -15.35
N ASP A 28 -13.53 11.10 -15.03
CA ASP A 28 -12.39 11.62 -15.77
C ASP A 28 -11.28 10.57 -16.02
N LEU A 29 -10.56 10.69 -17.14
CA LEU A 29 -9.46 9.79 -17.47
C LEU A 29 -8.36 9.80 -16.38
N VAL A 30 -8.09 10.95 -15.76
CA VAL A 30 -7.14 11.08 -14.65
C VAL A 30 -7.65 10.32 -13.42
N ALA A 31 -8.95 10.36 -13.12
CA ALA A 31 -9.52 9.62 -11.99
C ALA A 31 -9.33 8.10 -12.13
N ARG A 32 -9.48 7.56 -13.35
CA ARG A 32 -9.19 6.14 -13.64
C ARG A 32 -7.71 5.80 -13.47
N LEU A 33 -6.80 6.65 -13.94
CA LEU A 33 -5.36 6.45 -13.79
C LEU A 33 -4.92 6.51 -12.31
N VAL A 34 -5.47 7.44 -11.52
CA VAL A 34 -5.22 7.54 -10.08
C VAL A 34 -5.74 6.31 -9.35
N LEU A 35 -6.96 5.84 -9.65
CA LEU A 35 -7.53 4.62 -9.06
C LEU A 35 -6.68 3.38 -9.39
N LEU A 36 -6.29 3.20 -10.66
CA LEU A 36 -5.39 2.12 -11.08
C LEU A 36 -4.04 2.18 -10.36
N SER A 37 -3.46 3.37 -10.21
CA SER A 37 -2.21 3.57 -9.47
C SER A 37 -2.35 3.23 -7.98
N HIS A 38 -3.50 3.53 -7.37
CA HIS A 38 -3.79 3.23 -5.97
C HIS A 38 -3.95 1.71 -5.75
N VAL A 39 -4.70 1.03 -6.62
CA VAL A 39 -4.86 -0.43 -6.60
C VAL A 39 -3.53 -1.14 -6.87
N ALA A 40 -2.76 -0.67 -7.86
CA ALA A 40 -1.42 -1.20 -8.16
C ALA A 40 -0.46 -1.04 -6.97
N GLY A 41 -0.50 0.10 -6.26
CA GLY A 41 0.25 0.31 -5.02
C GLY A 41 -0.12 -0.69 -3.93
N GLY A 42 -1.41 -0.94 -3.73
CA GLY A 42 -1.90 -1.95 -2.78
C GLY A 42 -1.43 -3.38 -3.13
N ILE A 43 -1.57 -3.78 -4.39
CA ILE A 43 -1.12 -5.09 -4.89
C ILE A 43 0.41 -5.24 -4.74
N LEU A 44 1.18 -4.20 -5.09
CA LEU A 44 2.64 -4.21 -4.95
C LEU A 44 3.08 -4.35 -3.49
N VAL A 45 2.40 -3.68 -2.55
CA VAL A 45 2.67 -3.85 -1.11
C VAL A 45 2.35 -5.28 -0.69
N GLY A 46 1.17 -5.82 -1.01
CA GLY A 46 0.79 -7.20 -0.69
C GLY A 46 1.76 -8.26 -1.24
N LEU A 47 2.19 -8.11 -2.50
CA LEU A 47 3.22 -8.96 -3.11
C LEU A 47 4.56 -8.85 -2.37
N THR A 48 5.04 -7.65 -2.07
CA THR A 48 6.30 -7.50 -1.33
C THR A 48 6.25 -8.07 0.10
N VAL A 49 5.12 -7.97 0.79
CA VAL A 49 4.90 -8.62 2.10
C VAL A 49 4.96 -10.15 1.98
N LYS A 50 4.52 -10.70 0.84
CA LYS A 50 4.64 -12.13 0.52
C LYS A 50 6.05 -12.54 0.03
N VAL A 51 6.99 -11.60 -0.12
CA VAL A 51 8.34 -11.87 -0.67
C VAL A 51 9.50 -11.53 0.28
N ALA A 52 9.48 -10.44 1.07
CA ALA A 52 10.66 -10.01 1.85
C ALA A 52 10.36 -9.31 3.19
N ASP A 53 11.39 -9.15 4.02
CA ASP A 53 11.40 -8.49 5.33
C ASP A 53 10.95 -7.01 5.28
N SER A 54 9.97 -6.67 6.13
CA SER A 54 9.29 -5.37 6.11
C SER A 54 10.17 -4.18 6.55
N VAL A 55 11.26 -4.43 7.30
CA VAL A 55 12.15 -3.38 7.85
C VAL A 55 13.02 -2.75 6.76
N VAL A 56 13.54 -3.54 5.82
CA VAL A 56 14.36 -3.02 4.72
C VAL A 56 13.50 -2.20 3.74
N LYS A 57 12.22 -2.59 3.57
CA LYS A 57 11.24 -1.82 2.78
C LYS A 57 10.99 -0.43 3.37
N THR A 58 10.78 -0.30 4.68
CA THR A 58 10.56 1.01 5.32
C THR A 58 11.82 1.87 5.31
N PHE A 59 13.00 1.27 5.48
CA PHE A 59 14.28 1.97 5.36
C PHE A 59 14.50 2.54 3.94
N ALA A 60 14.28 1.74 2.89
CA ALA A 60 14.42 2.18 1.50
C ALA A 60 13.48 3.34 1.13
N VAL A 61 12.23 3.31 1.62
CA VAL A 61 11.28 4.42 1.46
C VAL A 61 11.76 5.68 2.16
N GLY A 62 12.34 5.57 3.37
CA GLY A 62 12.92 6.70 4.09
C GLY A 62 14.06 7.38 3.32
N VAL A 63 14.98 6.59 2.75
CA VAL A 63 16.07 7.12 1.91
C VAL A 63 15.52 7.79 0.63
N ALA A 64 14.50 7.20 0.00
CA ALA A 64 13.86 7.79 -1.19
C ALA A 64 13.19 9.14 -0.89
N LEU A 65 12.58 9.32 0.29
CA LEU A 65 12.05 10.62 0.73
C LEU A 65 13.16 11.67 0.86
N VAL A 66 14.30 11.32 1.46
CA VAL A 66 15.46 12.25 1.57
C VAL A 66 15.96 12.67 0.19
N VAL A 67 16.14 11.73 -0.73
CA VAL A 67 16.55 12.04 -2.13
C VAL A 67 15.51 12.94 -2.82
N SER A 68 14.21 12.68 -2.60
CA SER A 68 13.13 13.50 -3.15
C SER A 68 13.15 14.93 -2.63
N CYS A 69 13.44 15.13 -1.33
CA CYS A 69 13.59 16.46 -0.75
C CYS A 69 14.85 17.19 -1.25
N ILE A 70 15.98 16.50 -1.45
CA ILE A 70 17.17 17.07 -2.07
C ILE A 70 16.87 17.51 -3.52
N GLY A 71 16.17 16.68 -4.29
CA GLY A 71 15.72 17.01 -5.65
C GLY A 71 14.78 18.23 -5.66
N SER A 72 13.83 18.30 -4.73
CA SER A 72 12.93 19.45 -4.56
C SER A 72 13.70 20.74 -4.24
N TRP A 73 14.67 20.69 -3.33
CA TRP A 73 15.52 21.84 -3.01
C TRP A 73 16.31 22.35 -4.23
N LEU A 74 16.89 21.44 -5.02
CA LEU A 74 17.63 21.78 -6.24
C LEU A 74 16.74 22.43 -7.33
N ILE A 75 15.48 22.03 -7.43
CA ILE A 75 14.54 22.52 -8.46
C ILE A 75 13.87 23.84 -8.04
N PHE A 76 13.46 23.97 -6.78
CA PHE A 76 12.70 25.14 -6.29
C PHE A 76 13.55 26.24 -5.64
N GLY A 77 14.83 25.99 -5.33
CA GLY A 77 15.79 27.00 -4.85
C GLY A 77 15.40 27.70 -3.55
N SER A 78 14.44 27.16 -2.80
CA SER A 78 13.86 27.79 -1.62
C SER A 78 14.82 27.75 -0.42
N THR A 79 14.77 28.81 0.41
CA THR A 79 15.58 28.95 1.63
C THR A 79 15.32 27.77 2.56
N LEU A 80 16.36 26.97 2.79
CA LEU A 80 16.25 25.66 3.45
C LEU A 80 15.64 25.82 4.84
N ALA A 81 14.57 25.07 5.12
CA ALA A 81 14.13 24.90 6.50
C ALA A 81 15.24 24.18 7.28
N GLU A 82 15.75 24.77 8.35
CA GLU A 82 16.81 24.18 9.20
C GLU A 82 16.40 22.78 9.72
N GLN A 83 15.09 22.59 9.91
CA GLN A 83 14.43 21.32 10.25
C GLN A 83 14.72 20.21 9.22
N PHE A 84 14.90 20.55 7.94
CA PHE A 84 15.25 19.59 6.89
C PHE A 84 16.69 19.06 7.07
N LEU A 85 17.66 19.92 7.39
CA LEU A 85 19.04 19.49 7.66
C LEU A 85 19.11 18.47 8.80
N VAL A 86 18.35 18.69 9.88
CA VAL A 86 18.25 17.74 11.00
C VAL A 86 17.70 16.40 10.52
N GLY A 87 16.62 16.41 9.73
CA GLY A 87 16.04 15.20 9.15
C GLY A 87 17.01 14.42 8.24
N VAL A 88 17.74 15.11 7.37
CA VAL A 88 18.77 14.49 6.51
C VAL A 88 19.89 13.88 7.34
N SER A 89 20.41 14.60 8.34
CA SER A 89 21.48 14.08 9.20
C SER A 89 21.07 12.83 9.98
N LEU A 90 19.81 12.74 10.41
CA LEU A 90 19.27 11.60 11.15
C LEU A 90 19.20 10.36 10.26
N VAL A 91 18.74 10.50 9.00
CA VAL A 91 18.68 9.38 8.04
C VAL A 91 20.08 8.94 7.62
N VAL A 92 21.02 9.88 7.43
CA VAL A 92 22.43 9.53 7.16
C VAL A 92 23.03 8.76 8.33
N ALA A 93 22.83 9.22 9.58
CA ALA A 93 23.30 8.52 10.77
C ALA A 93 22.69 7.11 10.89
N ALA A 94 21.38 6.95 10.70
CA ALA A 94 20.71 5.65 10.70
C ALA A 94 21.27 4.72 9.60
N THR A 95 21.53 5.26 8.40
CA THR A 95 22.13 4.52 7.28
C THR A 95 23.54 4.04 7.61
N SER A 96 24.39 4.91 8.17
CA SER A 96 25.75 4.55 8.57
C SER A 96 25.77 3.48 9.66
N ILE A 97 24.88 3.57 10.65
CA ILE A 97 24.76 2.56 11.72
C ILE A 97 24.33 1.20 11.15
N TYR A 98 23.37 1.18 10.22
CA TYR A 98 22.97 -0.06 9.53
C TYR A 98 24.10 -0.65 8.67
N ALA A 99 24.84 0.18 7.94
CA ALA A 99 25.97 -0.25 7.10
C ALA A 99 27.19 -0.74 7.91
N LEU A 100 27.34 -0.31 9.17
CA LEU A 100 28.43 -0.72 10.07
C LEU A 100 28.14 -2.01 10.85
N GLN A 101 26.90 -2.53 10.80
CA GLN A 101 26.58 -3.87 11.31
C GLN A 101 26.88 -4.90 10.21
N PRO A 102 27.93 -5.74 10.31
CA PRO A 102 28.07 -6.89 9.43
C PRO A 102 26.91 -7.84 9.75
N ILE A 103 25.88 -7.82 8.90
CA ILE A 103 24.71 -8.67 9.03
C ILE A 103 25.21 -10.12 9.00
N PRO A 104 25.07 -10.92 10.08
CA PRO A 104 25.39 -12.33 9.99
C PRO A 104 24.44 -12.97 8.99
N GLU A 105 24.95 -13.80 8.06
CA GLU A 105 24.20 -14.43 6.96
C GLU A 105 23.10 -15.45 7.41
N ARG A 106 22.64 -15.37 8.66
CA ARG A 106 21.74 -16.34 9.28
C ARG A 106 20.25 -16.04 9.12
N TRP A 107 19.89 -14.93 8.47
CA TRP A 107 18.51 -14.50 8.26
C TRP A 107 17.86 -15.00 6.96
N PHE A 108 18.51 -15.87 6.18
CA PHE A 108 17.85 -16.60 5.09
C PHE A 108 16.78 -17.62 5.57
N VAL A 109 16.51 -17.70 6.88
CA VAL A 109 15.44 -18.49 7.50
C VAL A 109 14.14 -17.69 7.60
N THR A 110 13.43 -17.52 6.49
CA THR A 110 12.02 -17.06 6.47
C THR A 110 11.13 -17.78 5.44
N THR A 111 11.63 -18.85 4.80
CA THR A 111 10.80 -19.77 3.99
C THR A 111 9.90 -20.66 4.86
N GLU A 112 10.30 -20.97 6.09
CA GLU A 112 9.53 -21.79 7.04
C GLU A 112 8.38 -20.98 7.67
N TYR A 113 8.68 -19.84 8.30
CA TYR A 113 7.71 -19.02 9.03
C TYR A 113 6.58 -18.45 8.14
N ARG A 114 6.91 -18.15 6.87
CA ARG A 114 5.94 -17.72 5.85
C ARG A 114 5.05 -18.86 5.34
N SER A 115 5.37 -20.12 5.64
CA SER A 115 4.52 -21.28 5.35
C SER A 115 3.47 -21.48 6.45
N GLU A 116 3.86 -21.44 7.72
CA GLU A 116 2.94 -21.62 8.85
C GLU A 116 1.94 -20.45 8.98
N GLY A 117 2.41 -19.20 8.95
CA GLY A 117 1.53 -18.03 9.05
C GLY A 117 0.57 -17.84 7.85
N ILE A 118 0.89 -18.39 6.68
CA ILE A 118 -0.05 -18.43 5.54
C ILE A 118 -1.05 -19.60 5.69
N LYS A 119 -0.63 -20.75 6.22
CA LYS A 119 -1.54 -21.89 6.46
C LYS A 119 -2.65 -21.50 7.46
N GLU A 120 -2.29 -20.93 8.60
CA GLU A 120 -3.26 -20.53 9.64
C GLU A 120 -4.25 -19.45 9.16
N GLN A 121 -3.83 -18.58 8.23
CA GLN A 121 -4.70 -17.55 7.62
C GLN A 121 -5.50 -18.03 6.40
N VAL A 122 -5.12 -19.14 5.76
CA VAL A 122 -5.87 -19.77 4.65
C VAL A 122 -6.89 -20.79 5.16
N GLU A 123 -6.67 -21.37 6.35
CA GLU A 123 -7.61 -22.28 7.02
C GLU A 123 -9.07 -21.72 7.13
N PRO A 124 -9.30 -20.46 7.57
CA PRO A 124 -10.66 -19.89 7.55
C PRO A 124 -11.21 -19.62 6.14
N LEU A 125 -10.35 -19.42 5.13
CA LEU A 125 -10.82 -19.22 3.75
C LEU A 125 -11.26 -20.54 3.12
N LYS A 126 -10.64 -21.66 3.51
CA LYS A 126 -11.03 -23.00 3.05
C LYS A 126 -12.44 -23.36 3.49
N CYS A 127 -12.77 -23.07 4.76
CA CYS A 127 -14.13 -23.22 5.28
C CYS A 127 -15.16 -22.32 4.58
N VAL A 128 -14.74 -21.20 3.96
CA VAL A 128 -15.61 -20.39 3.10
C VAL A 128 -15.76 -20.99 1.69
N GLU A 129 -14.69 -21.52 1.10
CA GLU A 129 -14.75 -22.25 -0.18
C GLU A 129 -15.65 -23.50 -0.07
N ASP A 130 -15.47 -24.30 0.99
CA ASP A 130 -16.33 -25.47 1.29
C ASP A 130 -17.81 -25.07 1.41
N ARG A 131 -18.10 -23.89 1.99
CA ARG A 131 -19.46 -23.35 2.12
C ARG A 131 -20.02 -22.79 0.82
N LEU A 132 -19.17 -22.35 -0.11
CA LEU A 132 -19.58 -21.96 -1.46
C LEU A 132 -19.85 -23.19 -2.35
N GLU A 133 -19.17 -24.32 -2.10
CA GLU A 133 -19.51 -25.60 -2.73
C GLU A 133 -20.83 -26.19 -2.18
N GLU A 134 -21.12 -25.99 -0.88
CA GLU A 134 -22.38 -26.42 -0.25
C GLU A 134 -23.61 -25.67 -0.83
N ASP A 135 -23.56 -24.33 -0.92
CA ASP A 135 -24.63 -23.46 -1.46
C ASP A 135 -24.98 -23.81 -2.94
N LYS A 136 -23.97 -24.24 -3.70
CA LYS A 136 -24.12 -24.70 -5.09
C LYS A 136 -24.85 -26.04 -5.20
N SER A 137 -24.82 -26.88 -4.18
CA SER A 137 -25.55 -28.15 -4.15
C SER A 137 -27.04 -27.97 -3.87
N GLU A 138 -27.42 -26.96 -3.07
CA GLU A 138 -28.82 -26.66 -2.73
C GLU A 138 -29.56 -25.91 -3.84
N THR A 139 -28.85 -25.25 -4.77
CA THR A 139 -29.47 -24.50 -5.88
C THR A 139 -29.73 -25.31 -7.16
N GLU A 140 -29.32 -26.57 -7.23
CA GLU A 140 -29.51 -27.44 -8.41
C GLU A 140 -30.52 -28.61 -8.18
N THR A 141 -31.34 -28.54 -7.12
CA THR A 141 -32.38 -29.54 -6.77
C THR A 141 -33.80 -28.96 -6.76
#